data_AF-A0AAJ7BW77-F1
#
_entry.id   AF-A0AAJ7BW77-F1
#
_cell.length_a   1.000
_cell.length_b   1.000
_cell.length_c   1.000
_cell.angle_alpha   90.00
_cell.angle_beta   90.00
_cell.angle_gamma   90.00
#
_symmetry.space_group_name_H-M   'P 1'
#
loop_
_entity.id
_entity.type
_entity.pdbx_description
1 polymer ?
#
loop_
_entity_poly.entity_id
_entity_poly.type
_entity_poly.pdbx_seq_one_letter_code
_entity_poly.pdbx_strand_id
1 'polypeptide(L)'
;MINSMTMVGIMLYNTKGDSNTNSAPNSDYAIAGAVSGCVTRFLCQPLDVLKIRFQLQVEPITEHHVSKYQSMHQAVYLILKEEGISALWKGHIPAQLLSIVYGMSQFYSYHMFMKLSDRLPVDDWKHSTSFVAGAAAGTVATITSFPFDTVRTRLVAQSSNHRVYQGILHSHQEILRAESYRGFFRGLWPTLLQIAPHTGLQFACYEFFTDLYKRHFDESTTRIVNSLIAGSTAGFIAKTVVYPLDLSRKRLQIQGFEHGRKGFGKFFRCEGMVHCLITTAKEEGMKGLFKGLWPSQLKAAATTALHFTVYEQVLLLLTYLR
;
A
#
# COMPACT_ATOMS: atom_id res chain seq x y z
N MET A 1 -4.35 0.40 1.39
CA MET A 1 -3.73 -0.31 2.54
C MET A 1 -3.88 0.48 3.83
N ILE A 2 -3.78 1.82 3.82
CA ILE A 2 -4.02 2.64 5.03
C ILE A 2 -5.52 2.68 5.42
N ASN A 3 -6.44 2.68 4.45
CA ASN A 3 -7.89 2.74 4.73
C ASN A 3 -8.48 1.47 5.38
N SER A 4 -7.88 0.30 5.16
CA SER A 4 -8.32 -0.94 5.83
C SER A 4 -7.85 -1.01 7.29
N MET A 5 -6.74 -0.35 7.62
CA MET A 5 -6.19 -0.33 8.99
C MET A 5 -6.89 0.69 9.87
N THR A 6 -7.40 1.78 9.30
CA THR A 6 -8.25 2.73 10.03
C THR A 6 -9.58 2.10 10.40
N MET A 7 -10.18 1.28 9.53
CA MET A 7 -11.48 0.68 9.82
C MET A 7 -11.43 -0.41 10.90
N VAL A 8 -10.41 -1.28 10.87
CA VAL A 8 -10.18 -2.28 11.92
C VAL A 8 -9.67 -1.62 13.21
N GLY A 9 -8.83 -0.59 13.10
CA GLY A 9 -8.38 0.19 14.25
C GLY A 9 -9.52 0.96 14.94
N ILE A 10 -10.45 1.54 14.19
CA ILE A 10 -11.65 2.22 14.73
C ILE A 10 -12.62 1.19 15.32
N MET A 11 -12.80 0.02 14.70
CA MET A 11 -13.61 -1.06 15.30
C MET A 11 -13.01 -1.59 16.61
N LEU A 12 -11.68 -1.78 16.68
CA LEU A 12 -11.02 -2.25 17.90
C LEU A 12 -10.95 -1.16 18.99
N TYR A 13 -10.83 0.12 18.60
CA TYR A 13 -10.88 1.24 19.54
C TYR A 13 -12.26 1.38 20.18
N ASN A 14 -13.34 1.15 19.43
CA ASN A 14 -14.71 1.17 19.97
C ASN A 14 -15.03 -0.03 20.89
N THR A 15 -14.24 -1.11 20.87
CA THR A 15 -14.47 -2.28 21.75
C THR A 15 -13.71 -2.24 23.08
N LYS A 16 -12.80 -1.27 23.30
CA LYS A 16 -12.14 -1.06 24.60
C LYS A 16 -12.69 0.18 25.30
N GLY A 17 -14.00 0.22 25.47
CA GLY A 17 -14.66 1.04 26.48
C GLY A 17 -14.75 0.25 27.79
N ASP A 18 -13.62 -0.05 28.43
CA ASP A 18 -13.61 -0.59 29.79
C ASP A 18 -12.88 0.39 30.71
N SER A 19 -13.69 1.04 31.54
CA SER A 19 -13.35 1.96 32.61
C SER A 19 -12.70 1.23 33.78
N ASN A 20 -11.38 1.41 34.00
CA ASN A 20 -10.74 1.58 35.34
C ASN A 20 -9.21 1.41 35.42
N THR A 21 -8.45 1.35 34.33
CA THR A 21 -6.97 1.33 34.42
C THR A 21 -6.37 2.67 34.02
N ASN A 22 -5.46 3.21 34.85
CA ASN A 22 -4.62 4.39 34.57
C ASN A 22 -4.39 4.60 33.08
N SER A 23 -5.18 5.47 32.47
CA SER A 23 -5.20 5.65 31.03
C SER A 23 -3.85 6.21 30.60
N ALA A 24 -3.14 5.50 29.71
CA ALA A 24 -1.88 5.98 29.21
C ALA A 24 -2.07 7.38 28.59
N PRO A 25 -1.17 8.35 28.80
CA PRO A 25 -1.30 9.67 28.22
C PRO A 25 -1.32 9.58 26.69
N ASN A 26 -1.99 10.55 26.06
CA ASN A 26 -2.17 10.60 24.60
C ASN A 26 -0.85 10.50 23.79
N SER A 27 0.27 10.91 24.38
CA SER A 27 1.62 10.76 23.82
C SER A 27 2.03 9.30 23.65
N ASP A 28 1.67 8.43 24.59
CA ASP A 28 2.13 7.04 24.63
C ASP A 28 1.47 6.25 23.50
N TYR A 29 0.18 6.50 23.23
CA TYR A 29 -0.51 5.95 22.06
C TYR A 29 0.09 6.44 20.74
N ALA A 30 0.48 7.72 20.66
CA ALA A 30 1.11 8.28 19.47
C ALA A 30 2.50 7.67 19.22
N ILE A 31 3.31 7.51 20.28
CA ILE A 31 4.64 6.87 20.20
C ILE A 31 4.49 5.40 19.84
N ALA A 32 3.59 4.66 20.49
CA ALA A 32 3.33 3.25 20.18
C ALA A 32 2.87 3.06 18.72
N GLY A 33 1.99 3.94 18.22
CA GLY A 33 1.57 3.96 16.82
C GLY A 33 2.73 4.22 15.85
N ALA A 34 3.60 5.19 16.16
CA ALA A 34 4.75 5.53 15.32
C ALA A 34 5.79 4.39 15.28
N VAL A 35 6.18 3.86 16.45
CA VAL A 35 7.17 2.77 16.56
C VAL A 35 6.66 1.50 15.90
N SER A 36 5.41 1.11 16.17
CA SER A 36 4.80 -0.08 15.54
C SER A 36 4.70 0.07 14.02
N GLY A 37 4.34 1.25 13.52
CA GLY A 37 4.33 1.55 12.09
C GLY A 37 5.72 1.42 11.45
N CYS A 38 6.76 1.96 12.10
CA CYS A 38 8.15 1.88 11.64
C CYS A 38 8.66 0.44 11.59
N VAL A 39 8.53 -0.31 12.69
CA VAL A 39 9.00 -1.70 12.83
C VAL A 39 8.26 -2.62 11.86
N THR A 40 6.92 -2.51 11.79
CA THR A 40 6.12 -3.32 10.86
C THR A 40 6.54 -3.12 9.42
N ARG A 41 6.79 -1.86 9.02
CA ARG A 41 7.29 -1.56 7.68
C ARG A 41 8.67 -2.12 7.41
N PHE A 42 9.55 -2.09 8.40
CA PHE A 42 10.88 -2.68 8.28
C PHE A 42 10.80 -4.18 8.04
N LEU A 43 9.96 -4.89 8.81
CA LEU A 43 9.75 -6.34 8.68
C LEU A 43 9.04 -6.74 7.38
N CYS A 44 8.07 -5.94 6.91
CA CYS A 44 7.34 -6.22 5.68
C CYS A 44 8.03 -5.73 4.39
N GLN A 45 9.15 -5.00 4.49
CA GLN A 45 9.84 -4.42 3.34
C GLN A 45 10.29 -5.45 2.28
N PRO A 46 10.79 -6.65 2.64
CA PRO A 46 11.16 -7.67 1.64
C PRO A 46 10.00 -8.06 0.73
N LEU A 47 8.78 -8.15 1.27
CA LEU A 47 7.58 -8.48 0.48
C LEU A 47 7.20 -7.37 -0.50
N ASP A 48 7.45 -6.11 -0.14
CA ASP A 48 7.27 -4.98 -1.07
C ASP A 48 8.29 -5.00 -2.21
N VAL A 49 9.55 -5.35 -1.93
CA VAL A 49 10.58 -5.50 -2.96
C VAL A 49 10.19 -6.60 -3.94
N LEU A 50 9.79 -7.77 -3.43
CA LEU A 50 9.31 -8.88 -4.25
C LEU A 50 8.12 -8.46 -5.10
N LYS A 51 7.08 -7.85 -4.49
CA LYS A 51 5.89 -7.38 -5.20
C LYS A 51 6.27 -6.49 -6.40
N ILE A 52 7.06 -5.45 -6.16
CA ILE A 52 7.43 -4.48 -7.20
C ILE A 52 8.24 -5.16 -8.30
N ARG A 53 9.18 -6.05 -7.97
CA ARG A 53 9.99 -6.76 -8.97
C ARG A 53 9.16 -7.68 -9.84
N PHE A 54 8.22 -8.44 -9.26
CA PHE A 54 7.28 -9.25 -10.03
C PHE A 54 6.38 -8.40 -10.93
N GLN A 55 5.87 -7.26 -10.43
CA GLN A 55 5.03 -6.34 -11.21
C GLN A 55 5.77 -5.72 -12.40
N LEU A 56 7.07 -5.51 -12.27
CA LEU A 56 7.91 -4.90 -13.30
C LEU A 56 8.52 -5.90 -14.29
N GLN A 57 8.46 -7.20 -14.01
CA GLN A 57 8.92 -8.24 -14.93
C GLN A 57 7.91 -8.42 -16.06
N VAL A 58 8.39 -8.26 -17.30
CA VAL A 58 7.56 -8.42 -18.51
C VAL A 58 7.43 -9.89 -18.86
N GLU A 59 8.50 -10.64 -18.74
CA GLU A 59 8.56 -12.03 -19.16
C GLU A 59 7.50 -12.87 -18.43
N PRO A 60 6.72 -13.68 -19.17
CA PRO A 60 5.64 -14.47 -18.58
C PRO A 60 6.21 -15.47 -17.56
N ILE A 61 5.56 -15.59 -16.41
CA ILE A 61 6.02 -16.49 -15.31
C ILE A 61 6.03 -17.96 -15.77
N THR A 62 5.21 -18.32 -16.75
CA THR A 62 5.03 -19.69 -17.24
C THR A 62 6.22 -20.20 -18.08
N GLU A 63 7.04 -19.31 -18.65
CA GLU A 63 8.18 -19.71 -19.50
C GLU A 63 9.49 -19.71 -18.71
N HIS A 64 9.90 -20.91 -18.25
CA HIS A 64 11.03 -21.07 -17.34
C HIS A 64 12.37 -20.54 -17.86
N HIS A 65 12.60 -20.54 -19.18
CA HIS A 65 13.86 -20.10 -19.78
C HIS A 65 13.96 -18.58 -20.00
N VAL A 66 12.84 -17.87 -19.94
CA VAL A 66 12.77 -16.45 -20.30
C VAL A 66 12.52 -15.58 -19.06
N SER A 67 11.76 -16.08 -18.08
CA SER A 67 11.42 -15.35 -16.86
C SER A 67 12.57 -15.29 -15.84
N LYS A 68 12.90 -14.10 -15.33
CA LYS A 68 13.88 -13.93 -14.24
C LYS A 68 13.38 -14.47 -12.90
N TYR A 69 12.13 -14.18 -12.55
CA TYR A 69 11.48 -14.61 -11.30
C TYR A 69 10.27 -15.49 -11.61
N GLN A 70 10.27 -16.72 -11.08
CA GLN A 70 9.18 -17.68 -11.25
C GLN A 70 8.40 -17.91 -9.96
N SER A 71 9.13 -18.12 -8.86
CA SER A 71 8.55 -18.36 -7.54
C SER A 71 9.07 -17.36 -6.50
N MET A 72 8.34 -17.18 -5.41
CA MET A 72 8.76 -16.28 -4.33
C MET A 72 10.09 -16.73 -3.71
N HIS A 73 10.27 -18.03 -3.45
CA HIS A 73 11.49 -18.56 -2.87
C HIS A 73 12.69 -18.41 -3.80
N GLN A 74 12.51 -18.74 -5.09
CA GLN A 74 13.55 -18.52 -6.09
C GLN A 74 13.89 -17.04 -6.22
N ALA A 75 12.90 -16.14 -6.20
CA ALA A 75 13.12 -14.71 -6.28
C ALA A 75 13.92 -14.17 -5.08
N VAL A 76 13.59 -14.61 -3.86
CA VAL A 76 14.36 -14.25 -2.67
C VAL A 76 15.80 -14.76 -2.79
N TYR A 77 15.99 -16.04 -3.13
CA TYR A 77 17.32 -16.63 -3.29
C TYR A 77 18.14 -15.89 -4.36
N LEU A 78 17.54 -15.59 -5.51
CA LEU A 78 18.20 -14.91 -6.62
C LEU A 78 18.57 -13.46 -6.24
N ILE A 79 17.69 -12.73 -5.55
CA ILE A 79 17.99 -11.38 -5.06
C ILE A 79 19.16 -11.40 -4.06
N LEU A 80 19.15 -12.36 -3.12
CA LEU A 80 20.22 -12.51 -2.15
C LEU A 80 21.55 -12.86 -2.83
N LYS A 81 21.53 -13.72 -3.86
CA LYS A 81 22.72 -14.14 -4.60
C LYS A 81 23.28 -13.06 -5.53
N GLU A 82 22.42 -12.36 -6.28
CA GLU A 82 22.84 -11.35 -7.27
C GLU A 82 23.15 -9.99 -6.66
N GLU A 83 22.40 -9.59 -5.62
CA GLU A 83 22.41 -8.20 -5.13
C GLU A 83 22.75 -8.07 -3.64
N GLY A 84 22.77 -9.18 -2.90
CA GLY A 84 23.01 -9.22 -1.46
C GLY A 84 21.78 -8.91 -0.60
N ILE A 85 21.95 -9.01 0.73
CA ILE A 85 20.86 -8.86 1.70
C ILE A 85 20.26 -7.45 1.74
N SER A 86 21.06 -6.42 1.48
CA SER A 86 20.60 -5.02 1.48
C SER A 86 19.59 -4.72 0.37
N ALA A 87 19.54 -5.55 -0.69
CA ALA A 87 18.58 -5.41 -1.79
C ALA A 87 17.13 -5.58 -1.34
N LEU A 88 16.87 -6.41 -0.32
CA LEU A 88 15.54 -6.62 0.25
C LEU A 88 14.99 -5.38 0.98
N TRP A 89 15.87 -4.44 1.34
CA TRP A 89 15.49 -3.15 1.97
C TRP A 89 15.60 -1.94 1.04
N LYS A 90 15.83 -2.16 -0.27
CA LYS A 90 15.80 -1.07 -1.26
C LYS A 90 14.47 -0.33 -1.19
N GLY A 91 14.54 1.00 -1.17
CA GLY A 91 13.36 1.86 -1.10
C GLY A 91 12.64 1.87 0.26
N HIS A 92 13.26 1.37 1.34
CA HIS A 92 12.65 1.43 2.67
C HIS A 92 12.47 2.88 3.17
N ILE A 93 13.52 3.70 3.09
CA ILE A 93 13.48 5.09 3.55
C ILE A 93 12.39 5.92 2.82
N PRO A 94 12.29 5.93 1.47
CA PRO A 94 11.21 6.66 0.81
C PRO A 94 9.84 6.05 1.13
N ALA A 95 9.74 4.76 1.47
CA ALA A 95 8.49 4.17 1.93
C ALA A 95 8.06 4.68 3.32
N GLN A 96 9.02 4.97 4.21
CA GLN A 96 8.73 5.61 5.49
C GLN A 96 8.28 7.06 5.30
N LEU A 97 9.04 7.84 4.50
CA LEU A 97 8.67 9.23 4.17
C LEU A 97 7.29 9.31 3.53
N LEU A 98 6.99 8.41 2.58
CA LEU A 98 5.66 8.28 1.97
C LEU A 98 4.56 8.16 3.03
N SER A 99 4.79 7.36 4.07
CA SER A 99 3.79 7.05 5.09
C SER A 99 3.58 8.21 6.05
N ILE A 100 4.67 8.86 6.45
CA ILE A 100 4.65 10.06 7.29
C ILE A 100 3.92 11.19 6.56
N VAL A 101 4.32 11.49 5.32
CA VAL A 101 3.73 12.55 4.51
C VAL A 101 2.26 12.28 4.20
N TYR A 102 1.91 11.03 3.87
CA TYR A 102 0.51 10.65 3.65
C TYR A 102 -0.32 10.86 4.91
N GLY A 103 0.13 10.38 6.07
CA GLY A 103 -0.59 10.53 7.34
C GLY A 103 -0.78 12.00 7.72
N MET A 104 0.31 12.79 7.73
CA MET A 104 0.26 14.22 8.05
C MET A 104 -0.68 14.98 7.11
N SER A 105 -0.54 14.77 5.80
CA SER A 105 -1.36 15.45 4.79
C SER A 105 -2.83 15.05 4.90
N GLN A 106 -3.14 13.77 5.16
CA GLN A 106 -4.51 13.29 5.33
C GLN A 106 -5.18 13.92 6.54
N PHE A 107 -4.56 13.85 7.73
CA PHE A 107 -5.15 14.40 8.95
C PHE A 107 -5.30 15.91 8.89
N TYR A 108 -4.27 16.61 8.40
CA TYR A 108 -4.32 18.07 8.23
C TYR A 108 -5.43 18.49 7.25
N SER A 109 -5.50 17.85 6.08
CA SER A 109 -6.51 18.18 5.07
C SER A 109 -7.92 17.84 5.56
N TYR A 110 -8.10 16.72 6.26
CA TYR A 110 -9.38 16.34 6.85
C TYR A 110 -9.87 17.40 7.83
N HIS A 111 -9.00 17.85 8.75
CA HIS A 111 -9.35 18.90 9.71
C HIS A 111 -9.66 20.24 9.02
N MET A 112 -8.92 20.59 7.97
CA MET A 112 -9.21 21.78 7.13
C MET A 112 -10.59 21.68 6.48
N PHE A 113 -10.90 20.55 5.84
CA PHE A 113 -12.19 20.36 5.16
C PHE A 113 -13.36 20.32 6.14
N MET A 114 -13.21 19.69 7.31
CA MET A 114 -14.24 19.71 8.36
C MET A 114 -14.48 21.13 8.87
N LYS A 115 -13.42 21.89 9.19
CA LYS A 115 -13.54 23.29 9.63
C LYS A 115 -14.19 24.20 8.58
N LEU A 116 -13.97 23.91 7.29
CA LEU A 116 -14.64 24.61 6.20
C LEU A 116 -16.12 24.21 6.11
N SER A 117 -16.44 22.93 6.32
CA SER A 117 -17.81 22.42 6.34
C SER A 117 -18.62 23.04 7.48
N ASP A 118 -18.04 23.23 8.67
CA ASP A 118 -18.71 23.84 9.82
C ASP A 118 -19.08 25.32 9.60
N ARG A 119 -18.48 25.97 8.59
CA ARG A 119 -18.82 27.35 8.20
C ARG A 119 -19.97 27.42 7.20
N LEU A 120 -20.35 26.30 6.61
CA LEU A 120 -21.48 26.21 5.70
C LEU A 120 -22.69 25.68 6.50
N PRO A 121 -23.91 26.21 6.29
CA PRO A 121 -25.11 25.75 6.97
C PRO A 121 -25.58 24.40 6.39
N VAL A 122 -24.78 23.34 6.58
CA VAL A 122 -25.01 21.97 6.08
C VAL A 122 -25.09 21.01 7.26
N ASP A 123 -25.85 21.39 8.30
CA ASP A 123 -25.97 20.60 9.54
C ASP A 123 -26.70 19.26 9.33
N ASP A 124 -27.61 19.17 8.36
CA ASP A 124 -28.42 17.96 8.12
C ASP A 124 -27.63 16.78 7.52
N TRP A 125 -26.39 16.99 7.02
CA TRP A 125 -25.65 15.99 6.21
C TRP A 125 -24.32 15.56 6.83
N LYS A 126 -24.22 15.53 8.17
CA LYS A 126 -22.97 15.28 8.91
C LYS A 126 -22.19 14.02 8.48
N HIS A 127 -22.87 12.94 8.12
CA HIS A 127 -22.22 11.72 7.63
C HIS A 127 -21.65 11.87 6.21
N SER A 128 -22.41 12.50 5.31
CA SER A 128 -21.97 12.76 3.93
C SER A 128 -20.84 13.78 3.88
N THR A 129 -20.88 14.83 4.71
CA THR A 129 -19.80 15.83 4.79
C THR A 129 -18.50 15.19 5.28
N SER A 130 -18.56 14.36 6.33
CA SER A 130 -17.41 13.60 6.84
C SER A 130 -16.82 12.63 5.80
N PHE A 131 -17.70 11.96 5.02
CA PHE A 131 -17.28 11.08 3.94
C PHE A 131 -16.57 11.84 2.81
N VAL A 132 -17.15 12.96 2.34
CA VAL A 132 -16.57 13.78 1.28
C VAL A 132 -15.26 14.42 1.74
N ALA A 133 -15.20 14.94 2.97
CA ALA A 133 -13.98 15.49 3.56
C ALA A 133 -12.88 14.42 3.68
N GLY A 134 -13.24 13.20 4.09
CA GLY A 134 -12.32 12.05 4.13
C GLY A 134 -11.79 11.67 2.75
N ALA A 135 -12.65 11.61 1.73
CA ALA A 135 -12.26 11.28 0.36
C ALA A 135 -11.37 12.36 -0.27
N ALA A 136 -11.71 13.65 -0.07
CA ALA A 136 -10.91 14.78 -0.50
C ALA A 136 -9.54 14.79 0.19
N ALA A 137 -9.51 14.58 1.51
CA ALA A 137 -8.28 14.52 2.29
C ALA A 137 -7.38 13.36 1.83
N GLY A 138 -7.95 12.18 1.57
CA GLY A 138 -7.21 11.04 1.02
C GLY A 138 -6.63 11.31 -0.37
N THR A 139 -7.35 12.06 -1.20
CA THR A 139 -6.87 12.48 -2.53
C THR A 139 -5.69 13.45 -2.42
N VAL A 140 -5.80 14.48 -1.57
CA VAL A 140 -4.70 15.44 -1.30
C VAL A 140 -3.49 14.73 -0.72
N ALA A 141 -3.68 13.82 0.22
CA ALA A 141 -2.61 13.01 0.81
C ALA A 141 -1.93 12.12 -0.23
N THR A 142 -2.71 11.54 -1.15
CA THR A 142 -2.18 10.71 -2.25
C THR A 142 -1.32 11.54 -3.19
N ILE A 143 -1.79 12.73 -3.60
CA ILE A 143 -1.04 13.62 -4.50
C ILE A 143 0.25 14.09 -3.84
N THR A 144 0.17 14.55 -2.58
CA THR A 144 1.32 15.10 -1.84
C THR A 144 2.40 14.04 -1.59
N SER A 145 2.00 12.81 -1.29
CA SER A 145 2.92 11.71 -1.02
C SER A 145 3.42 10.99 -2.28
N PHE A 146 2.80 11.24 -3.44
CA PHE A 146 3.07 10.52 -4.70
C PHE A 146 4.55 10.53 -5.15
N PRO A 147 5.31 11.64 -5.04
CA PRO A 147 6.72 11.66 -5.44
C PRO A 147 7.57 10.61 -4.72
N PHE A 148 7.30 10.36 -3.43
CA PHE A 148 8.01 9.34 -2.65
C PHE A 148 7.71 7.92 -3.13
N ASP A 149 6.49 7.66 -3.60
CA ASP A 149 6.13 6.36 -4.16
C ASP A 149 6.81 6.10 -5.50
N THR A 150 6.97 7.13 -6.34
CA THR A 150 7.71 7.03 -7.60
C THR A 150 9.20 6.78 -7.34
N VAL A 151 9.83 7.57 -6.46
CA VAL A 151 11.24 7.36 -6.07
C VAL A 151 11.45 5.96 -5.48
N ARG A 152 10.57 5.53 -4.58
CA ARG A 152 10.58 4.17 -4.02
C ARG A 152 10.56 3.12 -5.12
N THR A 153 9.64 3.22 -6.06
CA THR A 153 9.44 2.23 -7.11
C THR A 153 10.68 2.11 -8.01
N ARG A 154 11.28 3.24 -8.40
CA ARG A 154 12.51 3.23 -9.21
C ARG A 154 13.73 2.70 -8.44
N LEU A 155 13.87 3.05 -7.15
CA LEU A 155 14.94 2.52 -6.29
C LEU A 155 14.84 1.01 -6.04
N VAL A 156 13.63 0.44 -6.05
CA VAL A 156 13.42 -1.01 -5.94
C VAL A 156 13.69 -1.71 -7.28
N ALA A 157 13.34 -1.06 -8.38
CA ALA A 157 13.49 -1.56 -9.74
C ALA A 157 14.94 -1.53 -10.26
N GLN A 158 15.80 -0.68 -9.70
CA GLN A 158 17.19 -0.59 -10.16
C GLN A 158 18.00 -1.85 -9.81
N SER A 159 18.80 -2.31 -10.78
CA SER A 159 19.75 -3.39 -10.58
C SER A 159 20.92 -2.93 -9.70
N SER A 160 21.43 -3.79 -8.81
CA SER A 160 22.62 -3.46 -8.02
C SER A 160 23.89 -3.35 -8.86
N ASN A 161 23.94 -4.00 -10.02
CA ASN A 161 25.09 -3.98 -10.93
C ASN A 161 25.13 -2.70 -11.80
N HIS A 162 24.02 -1.95 -11.84
CA HIS A 162 23.91 -0.72 -12.62
C HIS A 162 23.14 0.35 -11.82
N ARG A 163 23.81 0.86 -10.77
CA ARG A 163 23.23 1.88 -9.88
C ARG A 163 23.19 3.24 -10.56
N VAL A 164 22.02 3.64 -11.03
CA VAL A 164 21.78 5.02 -11.51
C VAL A 164 21.48 5.95 -10.33
N TYR A 165 20.89 5.43 -9.26
CA TYR A 165 20.54 6.21 -8.09
C TYR A 165 21.34 5.78 -6.86
N GLN A 166 22.15 6.70 -6.33
CA GLN A 166 22.94 6.47 -5.12
C GLN A 166 22.13 6.68 -3.83
N GLY A 167 20.99 7.38 -3.91
CA GLY A 167 20.13 7.65 -2.77
C GLY A 167 18.86 8.40 -3.16
N ILE A 168 18.02 8.76 -2.18
CA ILE A 168 16.72 9.41 -2.40
C ILE A 168 16.90 10.80 -3.00
N LEU A 169 17.80 11.61 -2.45
CA LEU A 169 18.05 12.98 -2.91
C LEU A 169 18.58 12.99 -4.35
N HIS A 170 19.54 12.10 -4.64
CA HIS A 170 20.05 11.92 -5.99
C HIS A 170 18.95 11.45 -6.94
N SER A 171 18.11 10.48 -6.53
CA SER A 171 16.97 10.03 -7.34
C SER A 171 16.03 11.18 -7.66
N HIS A 172 15.69 11.99 -6.67
CA HIS A 172 14.79 13.13 -6.83
C HIS A 172 15.37 14.17 -7.80
N GLN A 173 16.64 14.54 -7.63
CA GLN A 173 17.32 15.49 -8.52
C GLN A 173 17.41 14.97 -9.95
N GLU A 174 17.77 13.70 -10.14
CA GLU A 174 17.88 13.10 -11.47
C GLU A 174 16.53 12.98 -12.18
N ILE A 175 15.46 12.65 -11.45
CA ILE A 175 14.09 12.65 -12.02
C ILE A 175 13.71 14.06 -12.46
N LEU A 176 13.97 15.08 -11.62
CA LEU A 176 13.69 16.47 -11.98
C LEU A 176 14.47 16.93 -13.21
N ARG A 177 15.75 16.56 -13.33
CA ARG A 177 16.59 16.92 -14.48
C ARG A 177 16.16 16.21 -15.76
N ALA A 178 15.87 14.91 -15.69
CA ALA A 178 15.59 14.10 -16.88
C ALA A 178 14.12 14.17 -17.36
N GLU A 179 13.16 14.27 -16.44
CA GLU A 179 11.73 14.16 -16.74
C GLU A 179 10.88 15.31 -16.19
N SER A 180 11.51 16.28 -15.53
CA SER A 180 10.83 17.38 -14.83
C SER A 180 9.81 16.87 -13.79
N TYR A 181 8.92 17.75 -13.33
CA TYR A 181 7.89 17.39 -12.35
C TYR A 181 6.93 16.29 -12.83
N ARG A 182 6.72 16.17 -14.14
CA ARG A 182 5.82 15.16 -14.73
C ARG A 182 6.28 13.73 -14.44
N GLY A 183 7.59 13.49 -14.32
CA GLY A 183 8.15 12.17 -14.00
C GLY A 183 7.63 11.60 -12.69
N PHE A 184 7.43 12.44 -11.67
CA PHE A 184 6.93 12.01 -10.37
C PHE A 184 5.49 11.54 -10.39
N PHE A 185 4.65 12.14 -11.23
CA PHE A 185 3.20 11.90 -11.25
C PHE A 185 2.75 10.86 -12.29
N ARG A 186 3.70 10.17 -12.95
CA ARG A 186 3.38 9.03 -13.83
C ARG A 186 2.74 7.92 -13.00
N GLY A 187 1.49 7.56 -13.31
CA GLY A 187 0.70 6.58 -12.55
C GLY A 187 -0.19 7.15 -11.45
N LEU A 188 -0.32 8.48 -11.33
CA LEU A 188 -1.26 9.10 -10.38
C LEU A 188 -2.72 8.72 -10.71
N TRP A 189 -3.09 8.78 -11.99
CA TRP A 189 -4.44 8.42 -12.45
C TRP A 189 -4.91 7.01 -12.05
N PRO A 190 -4.18 5.91 -12.36
CA PRO A 190 -4.60 4.59 -11.91
C PRO A 190 -4.65 4.49 -10.38
N THR A 191 -3.81 5.25 -9.68
CA THR A 191 -3.83 5.30 -8.21
C THR A 191 -5.10 5.93 -7.67
N LEU A 192 -5.54 7.04 -8.23
CA LEU A 192 -6.77 7.71 -7.80
C LEU A 192 -8.00 6.88 -8.19
N LEU A 193 -8.02 6.37 -9.43
CA LEU A 193 -9.12 5.59 -9.97
C LEU A 193 -9.37 4.30 -9.17
N GLN A 194 -8.32 3.63 -8.68
CA GLN A 194 -8.49 2.38 -7.93
C GLN A 194 -8.99 2.59 -6.49
N ILE A 195 -8.94 3.80 -5.91
CA ILE A 195 -9.30 4.03 -4.50
C ILE A 195 -10.78 3.70 -4.27
N ALA A 196 -11.68 4.33 -5.03
CA ALA A 196 -13.12 4.18 -4.85
C ALA A 196 -13.63 2.75 -5.12
N PRO A 197 -13.24 2.07 -6.22
CA PRO A 197 -13.60 0.67 -6.44
C PRO A 197 -13.04 -0.27 -5.37
N HIS A 198 -11.81 -0.03 -4.89
CA HIS A 198 -11.23 -0.85 -3.82
C HIS A 198 -12.04 -0.73 -2.54
N THR A 199 -12.36 0.49 -2.10
CA THR A 199 -13.16 0.68 -0.87
C THR A 199 -14.57 0.16 -1.05
N GLY A 200 -15.23 0.48 -2.16
CA GLY A 200 -16.61 0.04 -2.44
C GLY A 200 -16.73 -1.48 -2.48
N LEU A 201 -15.84 -2.18 -3.19
CA LEU A 201 -15.82 -3.64 -3.23
C LEU A 201 -15.50 -4.24 -1.87
N GLN A 202 -14.59 -3.65 -1.11
CA GLN A 202 -14.25 -4.14 0.23
C GLN A 202 -15.47 -4.08 1.17
N PHE A 203 -16.22 -2.97 1.17
CA PHE A 203 -17.44 -2.84 1.97
C PHE A 203 -18.55 -3.77 1.49
N ALA A 204 -18.82 -3.78 0.17
CA ALA A 204 -19.87 -4.63 -0.40
C ALA A 204 -19.59 -6.13 -0.14
N CYS A 205 -18.35 -6.58 -0.31
CA CYS A 205 -17.99 -7.96 0.00
C CYS A 205 -18.06 -8.25 1.52
N TYR A 206 -17.66 -7.31 2.37
CA TYR A 206 -17.76 -7.48 3.82
C TYR A 206 -19.22 -7.65 4.26
N GLU A 207 -20.12 -6.78 3.83
CA GLU A 207 -21.55 -6.86 4.10
C GLU A 207 -22.14 -8.17 3.58
N PHE A 208 -21.81 -8.55 2.34
CA PHE A 208 -22.26 -9.82 1.76
C PHE A 208 -21.85 -11.04 2.60
N PHE A 209 -20.59 -11.12 3.05
CA PHE A 209 -20.12 -12.25 3.87
C PHE A 209 -20.72 -12.23 5.27
N THR A 210 -20.90 -11.05 5.87
CA THR A 210 -21.56 -10.91 7.17
C THR A 210 -23.04 -11.33 7.11
N ASP A 211 -23.76 -10.93 6.06
CA ASP A 211 -25.16 -11.31 5.88
C ASP A 211 -25.32 -12.80 5.56
N LEU A 212 -24.44 -13.35 4.72
CA LEU A 212 -24.42 -14.79 4.43
C LEU A 212 -24.20 -15.60 5.72
N TYR A 213 -23.31 -15.13 6.59
CA TYR A 213 -23.04 -15.76 7.87
C TYR A 213 -24.25 -15.73 8.80
N LYS A 214 -24.86 -14.55 9.01
CA LYS A 214 -26.08 -14.38 9.84
C LYS A 214 -27.26 -15.22 9.38
N ARG A 215 -27.36 -15.48 8.07
CA ARG A 215 -28.41 -16.33 7.50
C ARG A 215 -28.16 -17.82 7.73
N HIS A 216 -26.91 -18.25 7.82
CA HIS A 216 -26.56 -19.67 7.94
C HIS A 216 -26.41 -20.12 9.40
N PHE A 217 -25.95 -19.23 10.26
CA PHE A 217 -25.85 -19.44 11.70
C PHE A 217 -26.78 -18.43 12.36
N ASP A 218 -27.86 -18.93 12.98
CA ASP A 218 -28.93 -18.16 13.66
C ASP A 218 -28.41 -17.43 14.94
N GLU A 219 -27.13 -17.05 14.96
CA GLU A 219 -26.51 -16.19 15.95
C GLU A 219 -26.63 -14.73 15.51
N SER A 220 -27.33 -13.94 16.32
CA SER A 220 -27.42 -12.47 16.17
C SER A 220 -26.09 -11.74 16.39
N THR A 221 -25.08 -12.43 16.93
CA THR A 221 -23.76 -11.85 17.24
C THR A 221 -22.68 -12.44 16.34
N THR A 222 -22.11 -11.65 15.43
CA THR A 222 -20.90 -12.08 14.70
C THR A 222 -19.70 -12.14 15.66
N ARG A 223 -19.23 -13.34 16.00
CA ARG A 223 -17.95 -13.51 16.71
C ARG A 223 -16.82 -12.77 15.97
N ILE A 224 -15.86 -12.23 16.73
CA ILE A 224 -14.69 -11.49 16.21
C ILE A 224 -13.99 -12.26 15.08
N VAL A 225 -13.84 -13.58 15.24
CA VAL A 225 -13.23 -14.47 14.24
C VAL A 225 -13.95 -14.40 12.89
N ASN A 226 -15.29 -14.33 12.89
CA ASN A 226 -16.07 -14.29 11.65
C ASN A 226 -15.95 -12.94 10.95
N SER A 227 -15.96 -11.85 11.72
CA SER A 227 -15.70 -10.50 11.19
C SER A 227 -14.29 -10.39 10.60
N LEU A 228 -13.29 -11.05 11.21
CA LEU A 228 -11.94 -11.13 10.68
C LEU A 228 -11.86 -11.92 9.37
N ILE A 229 -12.53 -13.07 9.28
CA ILE A 229 -12.57 -13.88 8.05
C ILE A 229 -13.31 -13.13 6.93
N ALA A 230 -14.47 -12.54 7.24
CA ALA A 230 -15.26 -11.74 6.30
C ALA A 230 -14.45 -10.55 5.79
N GLY A 231 -13.83 -9.79 6.70
CA GLY A 231 -12.99 -8.64 6.35
C GLY A 231 -11.75 -9.02 5.53
N SER A 232 -11.09 -10.12 5.88
CA SER A 232 -9.90 -10.62 5.16
C SER A 232 -10.26 -11.10 3.75
N THR A 233 -11.35 -11.85 3.60
CA THR A 233 -11.82 -12.35 2.30
C THR A 233 -12.31 -11.21 1.42
N ALA A 234 -13.06 -10.26 1.99
CA ALA A 234 -13.49 -9.06 1.30
C ALA A 234 -12.30 -8.22 0.82
N GLY A 235 -11.31 -7.99 1.68
CA GLY A 235 -10.07 -7.29 1.31
C GLY A 235 -9.28 -8.02 0.22
N PHE A 236 -9.20 -9.35 0.29
CA PHE A 236 -8.54 -10.18 -0.72
C PHE A 236 -9.21 -10.05 -2.09
N ILE A 237 -10.54 -10.20 -2.15
CA ILE A 237 -11.32 -10.10 -3.38
C ILE A 237 -11.23 -8.69 -3.96
N ALA A 238 -11.50 -7.66 -3.15
CA ALA A 238 -11.43 -6.27 -3.57
C ALA A 238 -10.04 -5.94 -4.15
N LYS A 239 -8.96 -6.36 -3.47
CA LYS A 239 -7.59 -6.12 -3.93
C LYS A 239 -7.29 -6.86 -5.23
N THR A 240 -7.83 -8.06 -5.42
CA THR A 240 -7.66 -8.86 -6.64
C THR A 240 -8.34 -8.19 -7.82
N VAL A 241 -9.58 -7.71 -7.67
CA VAL A 241 -10.33 -7.03 -8.75
C VAL A 241 -9.62 -5.75 -9.21
N VAL A 242 -9.12 -4.94 -8.28
CA VAL A 242 -8.40 -3.69 -8.63
C VAL A 242 -6.92 -3.90 -8.96
N TYR A 243 -6.42 -5.13 -8.88
CA TYR A 243 -4.99 -5.42 -9.03
C TYR A 243 -4.40 -5.00 -10.38
N PRO A 244 -5.10 -5.11 -11.52
CA PRO A 244 -4.58 -4.62 -12.81
C PRO A 244 -4.22 -3.12 -12.78
N LEU A 245 -5.00 -2.30 -12.05
CA LEU A 245 -4.70 -0.87 -11.88
C LEU A 245 -3.42 -0.66 -11.06
N ASP A 246 -3.20 -1.47 -10.02
CA ASP A 246 -2.00 -1.45 -9.19
C ASP A 246 -0.75 -1.81 -10.00
N LEU A 247 -0.86 -2.81 -10.89
CA LEU A 247 0.19 -3.17 -11.85
C LEU A 247 0.49 -2.00 -12.80
N SER A 248 -0.55 -1.46 -13.45
CA SER A 248 -0.39 -0.37 -14.42
C SER A 248 0.26 0.88 -13.81
N ARG A 249 -0.07 1.20 -12.55
CA ARG A 249 0.58 2.27 -11.77
C ARG A 249 2.08 2.04 -11.68
N LYS A 250 2.53 0.89 -11.18
CA LYS A 250 3.97 0.60 -11.00
C LYS A 250 4.71 0.60 -12.33
N ARG A 251 4.03 0.16 -13.38
CA ARG A 251 4.55 0.16 -14.75
C ARG A 251 4.68 1.56 -15.36
N LEU A 252 3.76 2.47 -15.07
CA LEU A 252 3.88 3.87 -15.49
C LEU A 252 4.97 4.62 -14.71
N GLN A 253 5.15 4.32 -13.42
CA GLN A 253 6.17 4.96 -12.57
C GLN A 253 7.62 4.69 -13.02
N ILE A 254 7.84 3.60 -13.76
CA ILE A 254 9.16 3.21 -14.27
C ILE A 254 9.47 3.77 -15.66
N GLN A 255 8.49 4.33 -16.37
CA GLN A 255 8.70 4.93 -17.68
C GLN A 255 9.70 6.08 -17.55
N GLY A 256 10.64 6.19 -18.50
CA GLY A 256 11.76 7.15 -18.45
C GLY A 256 12.97 6.68 -17.64
N PHE A 257 12.87 5.56 -16.92
CA PHE A 257 13.98 4.96 -16.16
C PHE A 257 14.52 3.68 -16.82
N GLU A 258 14.83 3.75 -18.11
CA GLU A 258 15.35 2.63 -18.90
C GLU A 258 16.76 2.22 -18.49
N HIS A 259 17.65 3.20 -18.32
CA HIS A 259 19.08 2.98 -18.07
C HIS A 259 19.37 2.26 -16.74
N GLY A 260 18.60 2.54 -15.68
CA GLY A 260 18.78 1.91 -14.37
C GLY A 260 18.18 0.51 -14.27
N ARG A 261 17.45 0.08 -15.30
CA ARG A 261 16.93 -1.29 -15.45
C ARG A 261 17.79 -2.18 -16.32
N LYS A 262 18.97 -1.72 -16.79
CA LYS A 262 19.91 -2.58 -17.51
C LYS A 262 20.26 -3.80 -16.62
N GLY A 263 19.86 -4.99 -17.07
CA GLY A 263 19.94 -6.25 -16.30
C GLY A 263 18.61 -6.73 -15.66
N PHE A 264 17.51 -6.02 -15.88
CA PHE A 264 16.18 -6.29 -15.32
C PHE A 264 15.14 -6.58 -16.42
N GLY A 265 15.32 -7.72 -17.10
CA GLY A 265 14.40 -8.20 -18.15
C GLY A 265 14.23 -7.23 -19.32
N LYS A 266 13.25 -7.52 -20.19
CA LYS A 266 12.82 -6.66 -21.28
C LYS A 266 12.20 -5.37 -20.74
N PHE A 267 12.52 -4.27 -21.40
CA PHE A 267 11.84 -3.00 -21.15
C PHE A 267 10.47 -3.00 -21.82
N PHE A 268 9.47 -2.41 -21.16
CA PHE A 268 8.15 -2.20 -21.72
C PHE A 268 7.83 -0.70 -21.72
N ARG A 269 7.28 -0.22 -22.83
CA ARG A 269 6.91 1.19 -23.01
C ARG A 269 5.40 1.34 -22.95
N CYS A 270 4.92 2.23 -22.09
CA CYS A 270 3.50 2.51 -21.94
C CYS A 270 3.26 4.00 -21.73
N GLU A 271 2.44 4.60 -22.59
CA GLU A 271 2.14 6.04 -22.55
C GLU A 271 0.98 6.39 -21.61
N GLY A 272 0.12 5.42 -21.33
CA GLY A 272 -1.05 5.59 -20.46
C GLY A 272 -1.50 4.31 -19.78
N MET A 273 -2.45 4.44 -18.87
CA MET A 273 -3.01 3.33 -18.09
C MET A 273 -3.64 2.26 -18.98
N VAL A 274 -4.56 2.66 -19.88
CA VAL A 274 -5.27 1.73 -20.76
C VAL A 274 -4.32 1.03 -21.72
N HIS A 275 -3.40 1.80 -22.33
CA HIS A 275 -2.34 1.24 -23.16
C HIS A 275 -1.49 0.22 -22.38
N CYS A 276 -1.11 0.54 -21.14
CA CYS A 276 -0.35 -0.38 -20.28
C CYS A 276 -1.11 -1.68 -20.02
N LEU A 277 -2.40 -1.62 -19.73
CA LEU A 277 -3.23 -2.81 -19.49
C LEU A 277 -3.35 -3.68 -20.75
N ILE A 278 -3.62 -3.05 -21.90
CA ILE A 278 -3.78 -3.75 -23.18
C ILE A 278 -2.46 -4.39 -23.61
N THR A 279 -1.34 -3.65 -23.57
CA THR A 279 -0.01 -4.17 -23.92
C THR A 279 0.37 -5.32 -23.01
N THR A 280 0.14 -5.20 -21.69
CA THR A 280 0.41 -6.29 -20.74
C THR A 280 -0.44 -7.53 -21.06
N ALA A 281 -1.73 -7.35 -21.34
CA ALA A 281 -2.61 -8.47 -21.68
C ALA A 281 -2.22 -9.15 -23.01
N LYS A 282 -1.72 -8.39 -23.99
CA LYS A 282 -1.27 -8.91 -25.29
C LYS A 282 0.09 -9.60 -25.22
N GLU A 283 1.07 -9.01 -24.54
CA GLU A 283 2.45 -9.51 -24.50
C GLU A 283 2.66 -10.60 -23.44
N GLU A 284 1.94 -10.55 -22.31
CA GLU A 284 2.16 -11.42 -21.16
C GLU A 284 0.96 -12.33 -20.85
N GLY A 285 -0.14 -12.14 -21.58
CA GLY A 285 -1.42 -12.78 -21.33
C GLY A 285 -2.18 -12.21 -20.13
N MET A 286 -3.42 -12.68 -19.95
CA MET A 286 -4.30 -12.22 -18.87
C MET A 286 -3.74 -12.50 -17.46
N LYS A 287 -2.95 -13.56 -17.30
CA LYS A 287 -2.27 -13.87 -16.03
C LYS A 287 -1.16 -12.87 -15.70
N GLY A 288 -0.58 -12.19 -16.69
CA GLY A 288 0.42 -11.13 -16.50
C GLY A 288 -0.11 -9.96 -15.67
N LEU A 289 -1.41 -9.67 -15.75
CA LEU A 289 -2.05 -8.59 -14.98
C LEU A 289 -2.01 -8.81 -13.47
N PHE A 290 -1.80 -10.06 -13.01
CA PHE A 290 -1.82 -10.44 -11.59
C PHE A 290 -0.42 -10.77 -11.03
N LYS A 291 0.65 -10.42 -11.75
CA LYS A 291 2.02 -10.61 -11.28
C LYS A 291 2.29 -9.83 -10.00
N GLY A 292 2.74 -10.54 -8.96
CA GLY A 292 3.01 -9.97 -7.64
C GLY A 292 1.80 -9.92 -6.71
N LEU A 293 0.65 -10.50 -7.09
CA LEU A 293 -0.55 -10.54 -6.24
C LEU A 293 -0.26 -11.27 -4.93
N TRP A 294 0.37 -12.44 -4.99
CA TRP A 294 0.76 -13.24 -3.82
C TRP A 294 1.62 -12.47 -2.81
N PRO A 295 2.78 -11.88 -3.19
CA PRO A 295 3.55 -11.01 -2.30
C PRO A 295 2.71 -9.85 -1.72
N SER A 296 1.81 -9.27 -2.52
CA SER A 296 0.93 -8.19 -2.06
C SER A 296 -0.07 -8.64 -0.99
N GLN A 297 -0.65 -9.84 -1.12
CA GLN A 297 -1.62 -10.38 -0.16
C GLN A 297 -0.94 -10.85 1.12
N LEU A 298 0.19 -11.57 1.00
CA LEU A 298 0.98 -11.98 2.16
C LEU A 298 1.44 -10.76 2.98
N LYS A 299 1.86 -9.69 2.29
CA LYS A 299 2.20 -8.44 2.96
C LYS A 299 1.02 -7.85 3.71
N ALA A 300 -0.17 -7.81 3.10
CA ALA A 300 -1.35 -7.24 3.75
C ALA A 300 -1.68 -7.98 5.04
N ALA A 301 -1.65 -9.32 5.01
CA ALA A 301 -1.85 -10.15 6.19
C ALA A 301 -0.77 -9.91 7.27
N ALA A 302 0.51 -9.94 6.88
CA ALA A 302 1.63 -9.74 7.80
C ALA A 302 1.64 -8.34 8.42
N THR A 303 1.31 -7.30 7.64
CA THR A 303 1.29 -5.90 8.11
C THR A 303 0.27 -5.73 9.23
N THR A 304 -0.94 -6.30 9.07
CA THR A 304 -1.99 -6.18 10.09
C THR A 304 -1.60 -6.90 11.38
N ALA A 305 -1.13 -8.15 11.28
CA ALA A 305 -0.72 -8.92 12.45
C ALA A 305 0.43 -8.23 13.21
N LEU A 306 1.51 -7.89 12.50
CA LEU A 306 2.69 -7.27 13.10
C LEU A 306 2.38 -5.90 13.70
N HIS A 307 1.53 -5.08 13.05
CA HIS A 307 1.22 -3.75 13.55
C HIS A 307 0.54 -3.81 14.91
N PHE A 308 -0.50 -4.63 15.07
CA PHE A 308 -1.18 -4.77 16.36
C PHE A 308 -0.28 -5.39 17.42
N THR A 309 0.44 -6.47 17.10
CA THR A 309 1.37 -7.09 18.05
C THR A 309 2.42 -6.10 18.52
N VAL A 310 3.11 -5.40 17.61
CA VAL A 310 4.15 -4.44 18.01
C VAL A 310 3.54 -3.24 18.75
N TYR A 311 2.37 -2.76 18.35
CA TYR A 311 1.68 -1.68 19.04
C TYR A 311 1.39 -2.02 20.50
N GLU A 312 0.82 -3.20 20.77
CA GLU A 312 0.53 -3.67 22.12
C GLU A 312 1.80 -3.85 22.96
N GLN A 313 2.85 -4.47 22.39
CA GLN A 313 4.12 -4.65 23.09
C GLN A 313 4.80 -3.32 23.44
N VAL A 314 4.76 -2.33 22.54
CA VAL A 314 5.32 -1.00 22.82
C VAL A 314 4.51 -0.28 23.89
N LEU A 315 3.18 -0.37 23.87
CA LEU A 315 2.33 0.25 24.89
C LEU A 315 2.57 -0.36 26.28
N LEU A 316 2.70 -1.69 26.35
CA LEU A 316 3.05 -2.39 27.59
C LEU A 316 4.42 -1.95 28.11
N LEU A 317 5.43 -1.86 27.22
CA LEU A 317 6.76 -1.39 27.58
C LEU A 317 6.74 0.05 28.11
N LEU A 318 6.02 0.96 27.45
CA LEU A 318 5.89 2.36 27.90
C LEU A 318 5.18 2.47 29.24
N THR A 319 4.19 1.63 29.48
CA THR A 319 3.47 1.59 30.77
C THR A 319 4.36 1.03 31.88
N TYR A 320 5.20 0.04 31.58
CA TYR A 320 6.16 -0.53 32.53
C TYR A 320 7.31 0.42 32.89
N LEU A 321 7.72 1.29 31.96
CA LEU A 321 8.80 2.26 32.19
C LEU A 321 8.38 3.48 33.04
N ARG A 322 7.09 3.58 33.41
CA ARG A 322 6.55 4.65 34.26
C ARG A 322 6.28 4.13 35.67
#